data_AF-A0A0M7ARG4-F1
#
_entry.id   AF-A0A0M7ARG4-F1
#
_cell.length_a   1.000
_cell.length_b   1.000
_cell.length_c   1.000
_cell.angle_alpha   90.00
_cell.angle_beta   90.00
_cell.angle_gamma   90.00
#
_symmetry.space_group_name_H-M   'P 1'
#
loop_
_entity.id
_entity.type
_entity.pdbx_description
1 polymer ?
#
loop_
_entity_poly.entity_id
_entity_poly.type
_entity_poly.pdbx_seq_one_letter_code
_entity_poly.pdbx_strand_id
1 'polypeptide(L)'
;MASIDNIAGWREEYEYLEYGDGTDAATDDPARGVWRAHKNKFVHGMPPKPPISQVLHLVEVMLGNEETRSAMKELSDWWDLLEKKGPFEDDDPEMALFPDEAVQLLIEFWQWFCFKAGYPHLGQVFHHVAREVANKILQGRLPGVHARETEEYLLQNFSLFVSADDEGASQ
;
A
#
# COMPACT_ATOMS: atom_id res chain seq x y z
N MET A 1 16.87 6.20 -10.53
CA MET A 1 15.82 5.26 -10.11
C MET A 1 15.27 5.77 -8.81
N ALA A 2 13.95 5.78 -8.67
CA ALA A 2 13.30 6.18 -7.44
C ALA A 2 13.71 5.21 -6.31
N SER A 3 13.65 5.70 -5.08
CA SER A 3 13.91 4.93 -3.87
C SER A 3 12.84 5.19 -2.84
N ILE A 4 12.83 4.40 -1.77
CA ILE A 4 11.86 4.57 -0.68
C ILE A 4 12.06 5.92 0.04
N ASP A 5 13.31 6.40 0.11
CA ASP A 5 13.65 7.71 0.70
C ASP A 5 13.36 8.89 -0.25
N ASN A 6 13.25 8.63 -1.55
CA ASN A 6 12.89 9.62 -2.56
C ASN A 6 12.10 8.96 -3.68
N ILE A 7 10.78 8.99 -3.53
CA ILE A 7 9.87 8.32 -4.46
C ILE A 7 9.63 9.12 -5.76
N ALA A 8 10.27 10.28 -5.95
CA ALA A 8 10.14 11.00 -7.22
C ALA A 8 10.57 10.11 -8.39
N GLY A 9 9.68 9.93 -9.37
CA GLY A 9 9.91 9.02 -10.50
C GLY A 9 9.43 7.58 -10.27
N TRP A 10 8.71 7.29 -9.18
CA TRP A 10 8.23 5.94 -8.85
C TRP A 10 7.28 5.38 -9.91
N ARG A 11 6.43 6.25 -10.48
CA ARG A 11 5.40 5.89 -11.44
C ARG A 11 6.01 5.51 -12.78
N GLU A 12 6.95 6.31 -13.28
CA GLU A 12 7.70 6.02 -14.50
C GLU A 12 8.53 4.74 -14.35
N GLU A 13 9.10 4.51 -13.15
CA GLU A 13 9.79 3.25 -12.86
C GLU A 13 8.83 2.06 -12.83
N TYR A 14 7.64 2.20 -12.22
CA TYR A 14 6.60 1.18 -12.23
C TYR A 14 6.15 0.84 -13.67
N GLU A 15 5.82 1.86 -14.46
CA GLU A 15 5.38 1.70 -15.86
C GLU A 15 6.45 1.01 -16.71
N TYR A 16 7.73 1.38 -16.52
CA TYR A 16 8.84 0.69 -17.17
C TYR A 16 8.96 -0.77 -16.73
N LEU A 17 8.85 -1.06 -15.43
CA LEU A 17 8.93 -2.42 -14.93
C LEU A 17 7.76 -3.28 -15.45
N GLU A 18 6.56 -2.72 -15.51
CA GLU A 18 5.34 -3.40 -15.91
C GLU A 18 5.27 -3.60 -17.42
N TYR A 19 5.44 -2.53 -18.19
CA TYR A 19 5.16 -2.50 -19.63
C TYR A 19 6.43 -2.47 -20.50
N GLY A 20 7.57 -2.02 -19.96
CA GLY A 20 8.80 -1.82 -20.71
C GLY A 20 8.78 -0.52 -21.52
N ASP A 21 9.82 -0.31 -22.34
CA ASP A 21 9.94 0.86 -23.23
C ASP A 21 9.29 0.65 -24.61
N GLY A 22 8.52 -0.43 -24.78
CA GLY A 22 7.86 -0.78 -26.03
C GLY A 22 8.79 -1.43 -27.09
N THR A 23 10.04 -1.75 -26.74
CA THR A 23 10.97 -2.46 -27.65
C THR A 23 11.04 -3.96 -27.33
N ASP A 24 11.35 -4.79 -28.34
CA ASP A 24 11.56 -6.24 -28.15
C ASP A 24 12.73 -6.55 -27.19
N ALA A 25 13.66 -5.61 -27.00
CA ALA A 25 14.74 -5.71 -26.01
C ALA A 25 14.24 -5.58 -24.57
N ALA A 26 13.06 -4.98 -24.34
CA ALA A 26 12.46 -4.83 -23.02
C ALA A 26 12.09 -6.18 -22.38
N THR A 27 11.97 -7.26 -23.16
CA THR A 27 11.66 -8.60 -22.64
C THR A 27 12.84 -9.26 -21.92
N ASP A 28 14.07 -8.86 -22.25
CA ASP A 28 15.33 -9.40 -21.71
C ASP A 28 15.93 -8.54 -20.57
N ASP A 29 15.26 -7.46 -20.16
CA ASP A 29 15.73 -6.63 -19.07
C ASP A 29 15.74 -7.41 -17.73
N PRO A 30 16.91 -7.55 -17.06
CA PRO A 30 17.01 -8.29 -15.80
C PRO A 30 16.16 -7.71 -14.67
N ALA A 31 15.99 -6.39 -14.57
CA ALA A 31 15.17 -5.75 -13.55
C ALA A 31 13.68 -6.11 -13.75
N ARG A 32 13.21 -6.19 -15.00
CA ARG A 32 11.87 -6.72 -15.31
C ARG A 32 11.74 -8.22 -15.01
N GLY A 33 12.81 -8.98 -15.15
CA GLY A 33 12.88 -10.38 -14.69
C GLY A 33 12.68 -10.50 -13.18
N VAL A 34 13.40 -9.69 -12.40
CA VAL A 34 13.27 -9.66 -10.92
C VAL A 34 11.90 -9.14 -10.48
N TRP A 35 11.36 -8.12 -11.16
CA TRP A 35 9.99 -7.61 -10.94
C TRP A 35 8.92 -8.70 -11.14
N ARG A 36 8.97 -9.41 -12.28
CA ARG A 36 8.05 -10.53 -12.55
C ARG A 36 8.18 -11.63 -11.49
N ALA A 37 9.40 -11.97 -11.09
CA ALA A 37 9.65 -12.93 -10.02
C ALA A 37 9.10 -12.46 -8.67
N HIS A 38 9.19 -11.16 -8.36
CA HIS A 38 8.61 -10.56 -7.17
C HIS A 38 7.08 -10.69 -7.16
N LYS A 39 6.40 -10.33 -8.26
CA LYS A 39 4.93 -10.44 -8.38
C LYS A 39 4.42 -11.88 -8.28
N ASN A 40 5.15 -12.85 -8.85
CA ASN A 40 4.75 -14.27 -8.84
C ASN A 40 4.78 -14.94 -7.47
N LYS A 41 5.36 -14.30 -6.43
CA LYS A 41 5.36 -14.82 -5.05
C LYS A 41 3.94 -14.99 -4.46
N PHE A 42 2.92 -14.39 -5.07
CA PHE A 42 1.51 -14.50 -4.70
C PHE A 42 0.89 -15.88 -4.95
N VAL A 43 1.33 -16.59 -6.00
CA VAL A 43 0.53 -17.68 -6.57
C VAL A 43 0.56 -18.97 -5.71
N HIS A 44 1.46 -19.06 -4.72
CA HIS A 44 1.77 -20.34 -4.07
C HIS A 44 1.67 -20.38 -2.52
N GLY A 45 1.14 -19.35 -1.84
CA GLY A 45 0.88 -19.45 -0.39
C GLY A 45 0.37 -18.18 0.27
N MET A 46 -0.21 -18.30 1.48
CA MET A 46 -0.46 -17.14 2.34
C MET A 46 0.91 -16.55 2.76
N PRO A 47 1.18 -15.26 2.50
CA PRO A 47 2.42 -14.65 2.97
C PRO A 47 2.45 -14.65 4.51
N PRO A 48 3.65 -14.72 5.13
CA PRO A 48 3.78 -14.52 6.57
C PRO A 48 3.23 -13.15 6.96
N LYS A 49 2.67 -13.04 8.17
CA LYS A 49 2.21 -11.76 8.72
C LYS A 49 3.39 -10.78 8.75
N PRO A 50 3.30 -9.63 8.08
CA PRO A 50 4.36 -8.64 8.19
C PRO A 50 4.38 -8.04 9.60
N PRO A 51 5.56 -7.70 10.13
CA PRO A 51 5.69 -6.86 11.31
C PRO A 51 4.99 -5.51 11.13
N ILE A 52 4.47 -4.93 12.21
CA ILE A 52 3.79 -3.62 12.18
C ILE A 52 4.67 -2.54 11.57
N SER A 53 5.98 -2.56 11.81
CA SER A 53 6.93 -1.60 11.23
C SER A 53 6.89 -1.56 9.70
N GLN A 54 6.68 -2.69 9.02
CA GLN A 54 6.59 -2.72 7.55
C GLN A 54 5.30 -2.05 7.05
N VAL A 55 4.20 -2.22 7.79
CA VAL A 55 2.92 -1.56 7.48
C VAL A 55 3.06 -0.06 7.71
N LEU A 56 3.62 0.34 8.85
CA LEU A 56 3.82 1.75 9.18
C LEU A 56 4.79 2.45 8.23
N HIS A 57 5.84 1.75 7.77
CA HIS A 57 6.75 2.28 6.75
C HIS A 57 6.02 2.58 5.43
N LEU A 58 5.14 1.68 4.97
CA LEU A 58 4.30 1.98 3.80
C LEU A 58 3.42 3.21 4.05
N VAL A 59 2.74 3.27 5.21
CA VAL A 59 1.86 4.40 5.54
C VAL A 59 2.63 5.71 5.60
N GLU A 60 3.84 5.70 6.18
CA GLU A 60 4.72 6.86 6.24
C GLU A 60 5.08 7.38 4.86
N VAL A 61 5.56 6.50 3.97
CA VAL A 61 5.98 6.91 2.62
C VAL A 61 4.78 7.35 1.78
N MET A 62 3.67 6.60 1.85
CA MET A 62 2.42 6.91 1.17
C MET A 62 1.83 8.26 1.61
N LEU A 63 1.83 8.54 2.91
CA LEU A 63 1.37 9.82 3.42
C LEU A 63 2.44 10.91 3.29
N GLY A 64 3.72 10.58 3.11
CA GLY A 64 4.81 11.54 2.96
C GLY A 64 4.85 12.23 1.59
N ASN A 65 4.34 11.57 0.55
CA ASN A 65 4.30 12.09 -0.81
C ASN A 65 2.92 12.69 -1.18
N GLU A 66 2.94 13.80 -1.91
CA GLU A 66 1.72 14.56 -2.26
C GLU A 66 0.75 13.81 -3.17
N GLU A 67 1.25 13.09 -4.18
CA GLU A 67 0.44 12.34 -5.15
C GLU A 67 -0.29 11.20 -4.44
N THR A 68 0.44 10.36 -3.71
CA THR A 68 -0.12 9.21 -2.98
C THR A 68 -0.99 9.65 -1.81
N ARG A 69 -0.64 10.76 -1.12
CA ARG A 69 -1.48 11.34 -0.06
C ARG A 69 -2.81 11.84 -0.63
N SER A 70 -2.80 12.49 -1.80
CA SER A 70 -4.01 13.02 -2.43
C SER A 70 -4.94 11.88 -2.85
N ALA A 71 -4.40 10.85 -3.50
CA ALA A 71 -5.15 9.64 -3.84
C ALA A 71 -5.75 8.96 -2.59
N MET A 72 -4.97 8.82 -1.52
CA MET A 72 -5.46 8.26 -0.26
C MET A 72 -6.55 9.13 0.38
N LYS A 73 -6.50 10.45 0.21
CA LYS A 73 -7.54 11.36 0.70
C LYS A 73 -8.85 11.19 -0.06
N GLU A 74 -8.82 11.10 -1.39
CA GLU A 74 -10.03 10.84 -2.19
C GLU A 74 -10.71 9.53 -1.78
N LEU A 75 -9.90 8.48 -1.60
CA LEU A 75 -10.40 7.19 -1.11
C LEU A 75 -10.96 7.29 0.32
N SER A 76 -10.27 8.01 1.21
CA SER A 76 -10.74 8.28 2.58
C SER A 76 -12.10 9.00 2.60
N ASP A 77 -12.28 10.01 1.74
CA ASP A 77 -13.53 10.78 1.65
C ASP A 77 -14.70 9.90 1.17
N TRP A 78 -14.45 8.97 0.23
CA TRP A 78 -15.45 7.99 -0.19
C TRP A 78 -15.80 6.99 0.93
N TRP A 79 -14.82 6.50 1.70
CA TRP A 79 -15.08 5.64 2.85
C TRP A 79 -15.86 6.33 3.97
N ASP A 80 -15.57 7.61 4.24
CA ASP A 80 -16.33 8.41 5.21
C ASP A 80 -17.78 8.62 4.75
N LEU A 81 -18.01 8.76 3.44
CA LEU A 81 -19.37 8.80 2.87
C LEU A 81 -20.11 7.47 3.09
N LEU A 82 -19.45 6.34 2.83
CA LEU A 82 -20.00 4.99 3.06
C LEU A 82 -20.31 4.76 4.55
N GLU A 83 -19.41 5.15 5.45
CA GLU A 83 -19.62 5.01 6.90
C GLU A 83 -20.83 5.82 7.38
N LYS A 84 -21.04 7.02 6.84
CA LYS A 84 -22.14 7.92 7.21
C LYS A 84 -23.50 7.48 6.65
N LYS A 85 -23.53 6.96 5.43
CA LYS A 85 -24.77 6.59 4.74
C LYS A 85 -25.15 5.12 4.90
N GLY A 86 -24.20 4.27 5.30
CA GLY A 86 -24.34 2.83 5.25
C GLY A 86 -23.83 2.25 3.93
N PRO A 87 -23.81 0.91 3.81
CA PRO A 87 -23.35 0.24 2.60
C PRO A 87 -24.22 0.62 1.39
N PHE A 88 -23.58 0.92 0.27
CA PHE A 88 -24.26 1.20 -0.99
C PHE A 88 -24.62 -0.09 -1.72
N GLU A 89 -25.77 -0.10 -2.38
CA GLU A 89 -26.11 -1.08 -3.41
C GLU A 89 -25.41 -0.70 -4.74
N ASP A 90 -25.23 -1.66 -5.65
CA ASP A 90 -24.46 -1.45 -6.88
C ASP A 90 -25.05 -0.36 -7.79
N ASP A 91 -26.35 -0.07 -7.68
CA ASP A 91 -27.06 0.96 -8.45
C ASP A 91 -27.20 2.30 -7.71
N ASP A 92 -26.66 2.43 -6.49
CA ASP A 92 -26.66 3.69 -5.77
C ASP A 92 -25.79 4.74 -6.50
N PRO A 93 -26.24 6.00 -6.61
CA PRO A 93 -25.49 7.04 -7.30
C PRO A 93 -24.13 7.33 -6.65
N GLU A 94 -23.96 7.02 -5.36
CA GLU A 94 -22.70 7.12 -4.63
C GLU A 94 -21.63 6.14 -5.13
N MET A 95 -22.01 5.05 -5.80
CA MET A 95 -21.05 4.15 -6.46
C MET A 95 -20.30 4.85 -7.59
N ALA A 96 -20.92 5.83 -8.26
CA ALA A 96 -20.26 6.65 -9.27
C ALA A 96 -19.24 7.65 -8.69
N LEU A 97 -19.21 7.82 -7.37
CA LEU A 97 -18.23 8.65 -6.67
C LEU A 97 -16.99 7.85 -6.25
N PHE A 98 -16.96 6.54 -6.51
CA PHE A 98 -15.81 5.70 -6.17
C PHE A 98 -14.56 6.19 -6.93
N PRO A 99 -13.44 6.49 -6.25
CA PRO A 99 -12.28 7.10 -6.89
C PRO A 99 -11.39 6.03 -7.53
N ASP A 100 -11.84 5.48 -8.66
CA ASP A 100 -11.15 4.39 -9.39
C ASP A 100 -9.69 4.73 -9.70
N GLU A 101 -9.41 5.94 -10.19
CA GLU A 101 -8.04 6.36 -10.53
C GLU A 101 -7.13 6.41 -9.30
N ALA A 102 -7.63 6.92 -8.17
CA ALA A 102 -6.89 6.97 -6.92
C ALA A 102 -6.61 5.55 -6.40
N VAL A 103 -7.58 4.65 -6.49
CA VAL A 103 -7.44 3.24 -6.08
C VAL A 103 -6.40 2.54 -6.94
N GLN A 104 -6.46 2.72 -8.26
CA GLN A 104 -5.48 2.15 -9.19
C GLN A 104 -4.07 2.67 -8.89
N LEU A 105 -3.91 3.98 -8.70
CA LEU A 105 -2.62 4.61 -8.35
C LEU A 105 -2.05 4.03 -7.05
N LEU A 106 -2.88 3.92 -6.01
CA LEU A 106 -2.45 3.32 -4.75
C LEU A 106 -2.03 1.86 -4.93
N ILE A 107 -2.73 1.11 -5.79
CA ILE A 107 -2.39 -0.28 -6.10
C ILE A 107 -1.00 -0.38 -6.73
N GLU A 108 -0.73 0.41 -7.75
CA GLU A 108 0.56 0.46 -8.44
C GLU A 108 1.66 0.88 -7.45
N PHE A 109 1.38 1.89 -6.63
CA PHE A 109 2.33 2.41 -5.65
C PHE A 109 2.75 1.37 -4.62
N TRP A 110 1.83 0.65 -3.98
CA TRP A 110 2.24 -0.33 -2.95
C TRP A 110 2.98 -1.52 -3.56
N GLN A 111 2.65 -1.92 -4.79
CA GLN A 111 3.39 -2.97 -5.51
C GLN A 111 4.83 -2.54 -5.77
N TRP A 112 5.01 -1.32 -6.29
CA TRP A 112 6.32 -0.71 -6.46
C TRP A 112 7.08 -0.61 -5.14
N PHE A 113 6.44 -0.09 -4.08
CA PHE A 113 7.03 0.04 -2.75
C PHE A 113 7.51 -1.30 -2.20
N CYS A 114 6.67 -2.36 -2.25
CA CYS A 114 7.06 -3.70 -1.81
C CYS A 114 8.32 -4.20 -2.54
N PHE A 115 8.38 -3.99 -3.86
CA PHE A 115 9.54 -4.36 -4.65
C PHE A 115 10.79 -3.59 -4.22
N LYS A 116 10.69 -2.27 -4.04
CA LYS A 116 11.83 -1.41 -3.68
C LYS A 116 12.31 -1.60 -2.24
N ALA A 117 11.39 -1.85 -1.31
CA ALA A 117 11.70 -2.13 0.09
C ALA A 117 12.28 -3.54 0.30
N GLY A 118 12.28 -4.38 -0.74
CA GLY A 118 12.65 -5.79 -0.61
C GLY A 118 11.68 -6.58 0.26
N TYR A 119 10.52 -5.99 0.57
CA TYR A 119 9.47 -6.67 1.31
C TYR A 119 8.86 -7.76 0.42
N PRO A 120 8.32 -8.84 1.02
CA PRO A 120 7.42 -9.70 0.28
C PRO A 120 6.29 -8.88 -0.35
N HIS A 121 5.73 -9.37 -1.44
CA HIS A 121 4.51 -8.78 -1.97
C HIS A 121 3.35 -9.14 -1.04
N LEU A 122 2.99 -8.24 -0.13
CA LEU A 122 2.12 -8.51 1.02
C LEU A 122 0.61 -8.45 0.72
N GLY A 123 0.25 -8.27 -0.56
CA GLY A 123 -1.10 -8.49 -1.08
C GLY A 123 -2.20 -7.79 -0.27
N GLN A 124 -3.20 -8.58 0.14
CA GLN A 124 -4.37 -8.11 0.89
C GLN A 124 -4.03 -7.42 2.22
N VAL A 125 -2.88 -7.73 2.86
CA VAL A 125 -2.51 -7.08 4.12
C VAL A 125 -2.22 -5.60 3.90
N PHE A 126 -1.46 -5.25 2.86
CA PHE A 126 -1.16 -3.85 2.56
C PHE A 126 -2.38 -3.12 2.01
N HIS A 127 -3.13 -3.76 1.11
CA HIS A 127 -4.35 -3.19 0.55
C HIS A 127 -5.41 -2.89 1.63
N HIS A 128 -5.52 -3.73 2.67
CA HIS A 128 -6.54 -3.55 3.71
C HIS A 128 -6.02 -2.78 4.94
N VAL A 129 -4.91 -3.23 5.53
CA VAL A 129 -4.42 -2.73 6.83
C VAL A 129 -3.76 -1.37 6.69
N ALA A 130 -2.83 -1.20 5.75
CA ALA A 130 -2.13 0.09 5.58
C ALA A 130 -3.12 1.19 5.17
N ARG A 131 -4.06 0.85 4.28
CA ARG A 131 -5.16 1.74 3.88
C ARG A 131 -6.01 2.18 5.07
N GLU A 132 -6.44 1.25 5.92
CA GLU A 132 -7.27 1.60 7.08
C GLU A 132 -6.53 2.52 8.05
N VAL A 133 -5.26 2.24 8.35
CA VAL A 133 -4.46 3.08 9.23
C VAL A 133 -4.26 4.47 8.62
N ALA A 134 -3.90 4.55 7.34
CA ALA A 134 -3.75 5.82 6.63
C ALA A 134 -5.04 6.64 6.63
N ASN A 135 -6.19 5.99 6.39
CA ASN A 135 -7.50 6.61 6.46
C ASN A 135 -7.76 7.21 7.85
N LYS A 136 -7.56 6.44 8.93
CA LYS A 136 -7.76 6.95 10.29
C LYS A 136 -6.82 8.09 10.66
N ILE A 137 -5.57 8.08 10.18
CA ILE A 137 -4.64 9.20 10.38
C ILE A 137 -5.13 10.45 9.64
N LEU A 138 -5.52 10.33 8.37
CA LEU A 138 -6.05 11.45 7.58
C LEU A 138 -7.33 12.04 8.16
N GLN A 139 -8.18 11.19 8.74
CA GLN A 139 -9.40 11.58 9.45
C GLN A 139 -9.15 12.16 10.87
N GLY A 140 -7.90 12.17 11.35
CA GLY A 140 -7.55 12.60 12.70
C GLY A 140 -8.04 11.67 13.81
N ARG A 141 -8.42 10.43 13.47
CA ARG A 141 -8.85 9.38 14.41
C ARG A 141 -7.67 8.62 15.03
N LEU A 142 -6.50 8.69 14.39
CA LEU A 142 -5.22 8.26 14.94
C LEU A 142 -4.22 9.44 14.96
N PRO A 143 -3.36 9.55 15.98
CA PRO A 143 -2.51 10.72 16.19
C PRO A 143 -1.35 10.84 15.20
N GLY A 144 -0.97 9.78 14.50
CA GLY A 144 0.09 9.77 13.48
C GLY A 144 0.73 8.41 13.30
N VAL A 145 1.64 8.27 12.32
CA VAL A 145 2.22 6.97 11.95
C VAL A 145 3.05 6.35 13.07
N HIS A 146 3.93 7.15 13.70
CA HIS A 146 4.87 6.70 14.74
C HIS A 146 4.33 6.80 16.17
N ALA A 147 3.03 6.98 16.31
CA ALA A 147 2.41 7.08 17.62
C ALA A 147 2.14 5.68 18.19
N ARG A 148 2.40 5.49 19.49
CA ARG A 148 2.15 4.22 20.17
C ARG A 148 0.68 3.79 20.05
N GLU A 149 -0.25 4.74 20.07
CA GLU A 149 -1.68 4.47 19.89
C GLU A 149 -2.00 3.86 18.52
N THR A 150 -1.23 4.19 17.49
CA THR A 150 -1.37 3.63 16.14
C THR A 150 -0.86 2.19 16.08
N GLU A 151 0.26 1.90 16.73
CA GLU A 151 0.79 0.54 16.89
C GLU A 151 -0.18 -0.35 17.68
N GLU A 152 -0.70 0.15 18.80
CA GLU A 152 -1.68 -0.54 19.63
C GLU A 152 -2.98 -0.82 18.84
N TYR A 153 -3.45 0.17 18.06
CA TYR A 153 -4.60 0.01 17.19
C TYR A 153 -4.39 -1.13 16.17
N LEU A 154 -3.23 -1.17 15.52
CA LEU A 154 -2.86 -2.21 14.57
C LEU A 154 -2.88 -3.60 15.21
N LEU A 155 -2.25 -3.76 16.37
CA LEU A 155 -2.18 -5.05 17.06
C LEU A 155 -3.55 -5.52 17.55
N GLN A 156 -4.39 -4.61 18.03
CA GLN A 156 -5.72 -4.96 18.53
C GLN A 156 -6.70 -5.34 17.40
N ASN A 157 -6.68 -4.61 16.28
CA ASN A 157 -7.68 -4.75 15.23
C ASN A 157 -7.22 -5.65 14.07
N PHE A 158 -5.91 -5.84 13.90
CA PHE A 158 -5.33 -6.54 12.76
C PHE A 158 -4.35 -7.65 13.14
N SER A 159 -4.38 -8.18 14.37
CA SER A 159 -3.51 -9.30 14.80
C SER A 159 -3.59 -10.56 13.94
N LEU A 160 -4.68 -10.76 13.17
CA LEU A 160 -4.79 -11.85 12.19
C LEU A 160 -3.97 -11.60 10.92
N PHE A 161 -3.62 -10.35 10.64
CA PHE A 161 -2.93 -9.92 9.41
C PHE A 161 -1.51 -9.43 9.67
N VAL A 162 -1.22 -8.87 10.84
CA VAL A 162 0.10 -8.33 11.21
C VAL A 162 0.63 -8.98 12.49
N SER A 163 1.94 -8.90 12.70
CA SER A 163 2.60 -9.27 13.97
C SER A 163 3.23 -8.06 14.62
N ALA A 164 3.45 -8.12 15.94
CA ALA A 164 4.37 -7.20 16.59
C ALA A 164 5.75 -7.29 15.93
N ASP A 165 6.51 -6.20 15.99
CA ASP A 165 7.92 -6.27 15.67
C ASP A 165 8.61 -7.21 16.66
N ASP A 166 9.50 -8.07 16.17
CA ASP A 166 10.34 -8.87 17.06
C ASP A 166 11.20 -7.89 17.86
N GLU A 167 10.91 -7.70 19.16
CA GLU A 167 11.85 -7.12 20.10
C GLU A 167 13.10 -7.99 20.03
N GLY A 168 14.15 -7.44 19.41
CA GLY A 168 15.22 -8.22 18.81
C GLY A 168 15.61 -9.47 19.59
N ALA A 169 15.78 -10.57 18.87
CA ALA A 169 16.82 -11.53 19.22
C ALA A 169 18.17 -10.77 19.20
N SER A 170 18.44 -10.04 20.28
CA SER A 170 19.78 -9.65 20.66
C SER A 170 20.48 -10.95 21.09
N GLN A 171 21.07 -11.64 20.12
CA GLN A 171 22.35 -12.37 20.21
C GLN A 171 22.67 -13.11 18.92
#